data_AF-A0A3Q0J596-F1
#
_entry.id   AF-A0A3Q0J596-F1
#
_cell.length_a   1.000
_cell.length_b   1.000
_cell.length_c   1.000
_cell.angle_alpha   90.00
_cell.angle_beta   90.00
_cell.angle_gamma   90.00
#
_symmetry.space_group_name_H-M   'P 1'
#
loop_
_entity.id
_entity.type
_entity.pdbx_description
1 polymer ?
#
loop_
_entity_poly.entity_id
_entity_poly.type
_entity_poly.pdbx_seq_one_letter_code
_entity_poly.pdbx_strand_id
1 'polypeptide(L)'
;MDPDQLQQLLATLQQQTLQQTTLLSTLLSEIKQQPQGSNHNITPFEHFNANQEKFSSYLERFENYTSMKNIAPDDKKAQLLCLSIGSVHYNNLAALLGPGKPVNKLSYQDLLVSFVKLLIESLG
;
A
#
# COMPACT_ATOMS: atom_id res chain seq x y z
N MET A 1 -40.54 47.75 -17.88
CA MET A 1 -39.39 47.11 -17.22
C MET A 1 -38.36 48.18 -17.00
N ASP A 2 -38.09 48.51 -15.75
CA ASP A 2 -37.18 49.58 -15.37
C ASP A 2 -35.72 49.13 -15.56
N PRO A 3 -34.81 50.02 -16.02
CA PRO A 3 -33.42 49.68 -16.29
C PRO A 3 -32.70 49.14 -15.04
N ASP A 4 -33.08 49.61 -13.85
CA ASP A 4 -32.55 49.16 -12.57
C ASP A 4 -32.91 47.70 -12.23
N GLN A 5 -34.12 47.24 -12.60
CA GLN A 5 -34.53 45.84 -12.40
C GLN A 5 -33.73 44.88 -13.30
N LEU A 6 -33.41 45.31 -14.52
CA LEU A 6 -32.60 44.52 -15.45
C LEU A 6 -31.15 44.41 -14.96
N GLN A 7 -30.60 45.50 -14.41
CA GLN A 7 -29.26 45.49 -13.80
C GLN A 7 -29.19 44.58 -12.56
N GLN A 8 -30.22 44.59 -11.70
CA GLN A 8 -30.27 43.69 -10.55
C GLN A 8 -30.37 42.22 -10.96
N LEU A 9 -31.14 41.90 -12.01
CA LEU A 9 -31.24 40.53 -12.53
C LEU A 9 -29.90 40.04 -13.09
N LEU A 10 -29.20 40.90 -13.83
CA LEU A 10 -27.90 40.57 -14.41
C LEU A 10 -26.83 40.38 -13.34
N ALA A 11 -26.82 41.24 -12.32
CA ALA A 11 -25.92 41.12 -11.17
C ALA A 11 -26.16 39.82 -10.38
N THR A 12 -27.43 39.43 -10.22
CA THR A 12 -27.80 38.18 -9.53
C THR A 12 -27.34 36.95 -10.30
N LEU A 13 -27.52 36.92 -11.63
CA LEU A 13 -27.05 35.83 -12.50
C LEU A 13 -25.53 35.69 -12.50
N GLN A 14 -24.81 36.81 -12.54
CA GLN A 14 -23.34 36.82 -12.49
C GLN A 14 -22.82 36.31 -11.13
N GLN A 15 -23.48 36.70 -10.04
CA GLN A 15 -23.09 36.25 -8.70
C GLN A 15 -23.35 34.75 -8.52
N GLN A 16 -24.45 34.23 -9.07
CA GLN A 16 -24.80 32.82 -8.99
C GLN A 16 -23.87 31.92 -9.82
N THR A 17 -23.35 32.41 -10.95
CA THR A 17 -22.36 31.68 -11.77
C THR A 17 -20.98 31.64 -11.11
N LEU A 18 -20.54 32.76 -10.52
CA LEU A 18 -19.27 32.81 -9.78
C LEU A 18 -19.27 31.82 -8.59
N GLN A 19 -20.32 31.80 -7.78
CA GLN A 19 -20.41 30.88 -6.64
C GLN A 19 -20.36 29.41 -7.05
N GLN A 20 -21.05 29.02 -8.13
CA GLN A 20 -20.98 27.65 -8.65
C GLN A 20 -19.57 27.27 -9.12
N THR A 21 -18.87 28.21 -9.76
CA THR A 21 -17.50 27.98 -10.26
C THR A 21 -16.50 27.82 -9.11
N THR A 22 -16.66 28.61 -8.04
CA THR A 22 -15.83 28.50 -6.82
C THR A 22 -16.04 27.18 -6.09
N LEU A 23 -17.27 26.69 -5.99
CA LEU A 23 -17.55 25.40 -5.35
C LEU A 23 -16.93 24.24 -6.15
N LEU A 24 -17.10 24.23 -7.47
CA LEU A 24 -16.51 23.21 -8.34
C LEU A 24 -14.98 23.19 -8.27
N SER A 25 -14.34 24.36 -8.27
CA SER A 25 -12.88 24.46 -8.16
C SER A 25 -12.36 24.04 -6.78
N THR A 26 -13.11 24.29 -5.71
CA THR A 26 -12.77 23.82 -4.35
C THR A 26 -12.84 22.29 -4.26
N LEU A 27 -13.92 21.69 -4.73
CA LEU A 27 -14.09 20.22 -4.77
C LEU A 27 -13.01 19.55 -5.63
N LEU A 28 -12.67 20.12 -6.79
CA LEU A 28 -11.59 19.62 -7.65
C LEU A 28 -10.21 19.75 -6.98
N SER A 29 -10.01 20.74 -6.13
CA SER A 29 -8.77 20.94 -5.39
C SER A 29 -8.63 19.94 -4.22
N GLU A 30 -9.74 19.64 -3.54
CA GLU A 30 -9.78 18.59 -2.50
C GLU A 30 -9.50 17.19 -3.09
N ILE A 31 -10.01 16.88 -4.28
CA ILE A 31 -9.70 15.62 -5.00
C ILE A 31 -8.20 15.51 -5.33
N LYS A 32 -7.51 16.64 -5.58
CA LYS A 32 -6.08 16.66 -5.92
C LYS A 32 -5.13 16.67 -4.71
N GLN A 33 -5.63 16.98 -3.51
CA GLN A 33 -4.80 17.09 -2.30
C GLN A 33 -4.85 15.89 -1.37
N GLN A 34 -5.63 14.86 -1.69
CA GLN A 34 -5.45 13.59 -1.01
C GLN A 34 -4.09 13.02 -1.45
N PRO A 35 -3.13 12.78 -0.54
CA PRO A 35 -1.94 12.03 -0.90
C PRO A 35 -2.47 10.74 -1.52
N GLN A 36 -2.11 10.48 -2.76
CA GLN A 36 -2.33 9.21 -3.44
C GLN A 36 -1.48 8.13 -2.76
N GLY A 37 -1.65 7.93 -1.45
CA GLY A 37 -1.61 6.60 -0.89
C GLY A 37 -2.79 5.89 -1.52
N SER A 38 -2.54 5.31 -2.69
CA SER A 38 -3.33 4.26 -3.28
C SER A 38 -3.67 3.28 -2.17
N ASN A 39 -4.85 3.43 -1.57
CA ASN A 39 -5.51 2.37 -0.81
C ASN A 39 -5.91 1.32 -1.83
N HIS A 40 -4.92 0.70 -2.48
CA HIS A 40 -5.12 -0.57 -3.12
C HIS A 40 -5.63 -1.46 -1.99
N ASN A 41 -6.86 -1.94 -2.12
CA ASN A 41 -7.34 -3.05 -1.33
C ASN A 41 -6.47 -4.26 -1.73
N ILE A 42 -5.27 -4.33 -1.14
CA ILE A 42 -4.28 -5.36 -1.38
C ILE A 42 -4.89 -6.62 -0.78
N THR A 43 -5.45 -7.46 -1.65
CA THR A 43 -6.03 -8.74 -1.27
C THR A 43 -4.95 -9.54 -0.53
N PRO A 44 -5.20 -10.10 0.67
CA PRO A 44 -4.17 -10.82 1.40
C PRO A 44 -3.50 -11.88 0.52
N PHE A 45 -2.16 -11.87 0.49
CA PHE A 45 -1.41 -12.93 -0.17
C PHE A 45 -1.46 -14.20 0.70
N GLU A 46 -1.43 -15.37 0.06
CA GLU A 46 -1.56 -16.64 0.75
C GLU A 46 -0.37 -16.91 1.67
N HIS A 47 -0.63 -17.68 2.74
CA HIS A 47 0.42 -18.04 3.69
C HIS A 47 1.39 -19.06 3.12
N PHE A 48 2.66 -18.96 3.49
CA PHE A 48 3.62 -20.01 3.17
C PHE A 48 3.26 -21.32 3.88
N ASN A 49 3.26 -22.43 3.15
CA ASN A 49 3.03 -23.76 3.69
C ASN A 49 4.12 -24.73 3.20
N ALA A 50 5.03 -25.09 4.09
CA ALA A 50 6.15 -25.98 3.79
C ALA A 50 5.72 -27.40 3.36
N ASN A 51 4.49 -27.83 3.66
CA ASN A 51 3.96 -29.13 3.21
C ASN A 51 3.39 -29.07 1.77
N GLN A 52 3.12 -27.87 1.24
CA GLN A 52 2.49 -27.68 -0.07
C GLN A 52 3.46 -27.11 -1.11
N GLU A 53 4.44 -26.32 -0.70
CA GLU A 53 5.39 -25.70 -1.62
C GLU A 53 6.77 -25.51 -1.02
N LYS A 54 7.78 -25.42 -1.90
CA LYS A 54 9.13 -24.98 -1.53
C LYS A 54 9.14 -23.48 -1.33
N PHE A 55 9.99 -22.99 -0.42
CA PHE A 55 10.09 -21.56 -0.16
C PHE A 55 10.53 -20.74 -1.38
N SER A 56 11.39 -21.30 -2.24
CA SER A 56 11.76 -20.64 -3.51
C SER A 56 10.55 -20.41 -4.41
N SER A 57 9.66 -21.40 -4.52
CA SER A 57 8.42 -21.31 -5.29
C SER A 57 7.41 -20.34 -4.66
N TYR A 58 7.36 -20.29 -3.33
CA TYR A 58 6.59 -19.29 -2.60
C TYR A 58 7.06 -17.86 -2.91
N LEU A 59 8.38 -17.61 -2.90
CA LEU A 59 8.95 -16.30 -3.23
C LEU A 59 8.68 -15.90 -4.68
N GLU A 60 8.75 -16.84 -5.62
CA GLU A 60 8.38 -16.57 -7.02
C GLU A 60 6.91 -16.14 -7.15
N ARG A 61 5.99 -16.84 -6.46
CA ARG A 61 4.57 -16.44 -6.40
C ARG A 61 4.38 -15.07 -5.75
N PHE A 62 5.12 -14.80 -4.68
CA PHE A 62 5.09 -13.52 -3.99
C PHE A 62 5.57 -12.37 -4.89
N GLU A 63 6.68 -12.54 -5.59
CA GLU A 63 7.20 -11.54 -6.54
C GLU A 63 6.22 -11.29 -7.68
N ASN A 64 5.62 -12.35 -8.22
CA ASN A 64 4.58 -12.21 -9.23
C ASN A 64 3.37 -11.43 -8.67
N TYR A 65 2.92 -11.75 -7.46
CA TYR A 65 1.83 -11.04 -6.79
C TYR A 65 2.14 -9.54 -6.61
N THR A 66 3.33 -9.21 -6.09
CA THR A 66 3.72 -7.80 -5.87
C THR A 66 3.84 -7.04 -7.19
N SER A 67 4.32 -7.70 -8.25
CA SER A 67 4.38 -7.15 -9.60
C SER A 67 2.99 -6.89 -10.19
N MET A 68 2.07 -7.87 -10.10
CA MET A 68 0.69 -7.73 -10.59
C MET A 68 -0.09 -6.61 -9.86
N LYS A 69 0.21 -6.39 -8.58
CA LYS A 69 -0.42 -5.35 -7.75
C LYS A 69 0.32 -4.01 -7.79
N ASN A 70 1.35 -3.86 -8.62
CA ASN A 70 2.19 -2.66 -8.71
C ASN A 70 2.77 -2.21 -7.36
N ILE A 71 3.13 -3.17 -6.49
CA ILE A 71 3.78 -2.91 -5.20
C ILE A 71 5.28 -2.78 -5.47
N ALA A 72 5.70 -1.60 -5.90
CA ALA A 72 7.10 -1.28 -6.17
C ALA A 72 7.95 -0.96 -4.93
N PRO A 73 7.45 -0.28 -3.87
CA PRO A 73 8.30 0.07 -2.74
C PRO A 73 8.74 -1.14 -1.92
N ASP A 74 10.05 -1.31 -1.74
CA ASP A 74 10.65 -2.41 -0.98
C ASP A 74 10.14 -2.49 0.46
N ASP A 75 9.90 -1.35 1.12
CA ASP A 75 9.34 -1.33 2.47
C ASP A 75 7.94 -1.97 2.53
N LYS A 76 7.13 -1.77 1.48
CA LYS A 76 5.81 -2.39 1.39
C LYS A 76 5.92 -3.88 1.09
N LYS A 77 6.87 -4.29 0.23
CA LYS A 77 7.15 -5.71 -0.03
C LYS A 77 7.61 -6.43 1.25
N ALA A 78 8.53 -5.82 2.01
CA ALA A 78 9.02 -6.35 3.28
C ALA A 78 7.87 -6.57 4.28
N GLN A 79 7.00 -5.57 4.46
CA GLN A 79 5.85 -5.68 5.35
C GLN A 79 4.86 -6.76 4.87
N LEU A 80 4.58 -6.80 3.57
CA LEU A 80 3.66 -7.80 3.01
C LEU A 80 4.20 -9.22 3.18
N LEU A 81 5.50 -9.43 2.95
CA LEU A 81 6.17 -10.70 3.17
C LEU A 81 6.11 -11.12 4.65
N CYS A 82 6.34 -10.19 5.58
CA CYS A 82 6.20 -10.45 7.01
C CYS A 82 4.79 -10.89 7.40
N LEU A 83 3.76 -10.35 6.74
CA LEU A 83 2.37 -10.70 6.98
C LEU A 83 2.01 -12.07 6.37
N SER A 84 2.51 -12.36 5.17
CA SER A 84 2.16 -13.58 4.44
C SER A 84 3.03 -14.78 4.80
N ILE A 85 4.16 -14.63 5.48
CA ILE A 85 5.00 -15.80 5.83
C ILE A 85 4.36 -16.69 6.92
N GLY A 86 3.41 -16.14 7.69
CA GLY A 86 2.76 -16.85 8.78
C GLY A 86 3.55 -16.82 10.10
N SER A 87 2.85 -17.06 11.20
CA SER A 87 3.36 -16.84 12.56
C SER A 87 4.55 -17.73 12.93
N VAL A 88 4.54 -19.00 12.51
CA VAL A 88 5.62 -19.96 12.83
C VAL A 88 6.96 -19.49 12.26
N HIS A 89 7.00 -19.19 10.97
CA HIS A 89 8.20 -18.72 10.29
C HIS A 89 8.64 -17.34 10.77
N TYR A 90 7.69 -16.44 11.04
CA TYR A 90 7.97 -15.14 11.63
C TYR A 90 8.64 -15.26 13.00
N ASN A 91 8.10 -16.10 13.89
CA ASN A 91 8.64 -16.31 15.23
C ASN A 91 10.02 -16.97 15.19
N ASN A 92 10.23 -17.95 14.31
CA ASN A 92 11.53 -18.59 14.13
C ASN A 92 12.57 -17.59 13.63
N LEU A 93 12.19 -16.71 12.70
CA LEU A 93 13.07 -15.64 12.22
C LEU A 93 13.40 -14.63 13.32
N ALA A 94 12.40 -14.21 14.11
CA ALA A 94 12.61 -13.33 15.25
C ALA A 94 13.56 -13.95 16.30
N ALA A 95 13.45 -15.27 16.54
CA ALA A 95 14.36 -15.99 17.42
C ALA A 95 15.79 -16.04 16.86
N LEU A 96 15.95 -16.27 15.56
CA LEU A 96 17.27 -16.30 14.89
C LEU A 96 17.98 -14.94 14.94
N LEU A 97 17.24 -13.84 14.78
CA LEU A 97 17.79 -12.48 14.76
C LEU A 97 18.09 -11.93 16.16
N GLY A 98 17.40 -12.47 17.18
CA GLY A 98 17.49 -12.02 18.56
C GLY A 98 16.79 -10.67 18.82
N PRO A 99 16.71 -10.26 20.09
CA PRO A 99 15.90 -9.12 20.53
C PRO A 99 16.40 -7.76 20.02
N GLY A 100 17.67 -7.67 19.59
CA GLY A 100 18.27 -6.43 19.10
C GLY A 100 17.92 -6.08 17.65
N LYS A 101 17.28 -6.99 16.90
CA LYS A 101 17.01 -6.79 15.47
C LYS A 101 15.58 -7.23 15.12
N PRO A 102 14.57 -6.37 15.30
CA PRO A 102 13.18 -6.73 15.06
C PRO A 102 12.90 -6.97 13.57
N VAL A 103 12.14 -8.03 13.28
CA VAL A 103 11.87 -8.49 11.90
C VAL A 103 11.20 -7.39 11.05
N ASN A 104 10.29 -6.60 11.65
CA ASN A 104 9.56 -5.53 10.95
C ASN A 104 10.40 -4.30 10.59
N LYS A 105 11.69 -4.27 10.96
CA LYS A 105 12.65 -3.21 10.59
C LYS A 105 13.66 -3.66 9.53
N LEU A 106 13.61 -4.92 9.11
CA LEU A 106 14.49 -5.43 8.07
C LEU A 106 14.05 -4.90 6.70
N SER A 107 15.04 -4.62 5.85
CA SER A 107 14.80 -4.39 4.43
C SER A 107 14.27 -5.66 3.76
N TYR A 108 13.65 -5.52 2.59
CA TYR A 108 13.17 -6.67 1.83
C TYR A 108 14.30 -7.66 1.51
N GLN A 109 15.47 -7.17 1.10
CA GLN A 109 16.63 -8.01 0.80
C GLN A 109 17.15 -8.74 2.05
N ASP A 110 17.24 -8.05 3.18
CA ASP A 110 17.69 -8.68 4.43
C ASP A 110 16.70 -9.75 4.90
N LEU A 111 15.39 -9.56 4.69
CA LEU A 111 14.38 -10.57 4.98
C LEU A 111 14.59 -11.82 4.13
N LEU A 112 14.79 -11.67 2.81
CA LEU A 112 15.03 -12.80 1.91
C LEU A 112 16.25 -13.61 2.35
N VAL A 113 17.37 -12.93 2.62
CA VAL A 113 18.60 -13.58 3.09
C VAL A 113 18.37 -14.32 4.41
N SER A 114 17.67 -13.67 5.35
CA SER A 114 17.43 -14.25 6.68
C SER A 114 16.48 -15.45 6.62
N PHE A 115 15.45 -15.43 5.77
CA PHE A 115 14.57 -16.58 5.55
C PHE A 115 15.28 -17.74 4.84
N VAL A 116 16.11 -17.46 3.84
CA VAL A 116 16.92 -18.50 3.18
C VAL A 116 17.85 -19.16 4.19
N LYS A 117 18.53 -18.38 5.04
CA LYS A 117 19.38 -18.91 6.11
C LYS A 117 18.60 -19.80 7.08
N LEU A 118 17.44 -19.33 7.55
CA LEU A 118 16.56 -20.09 8.45
C LEU A 118 16.19 -21.46 7.87
N LEU A 119 15.86 -21.52 6.58
CA LEU A 119 15.40 -22.74 5.94
C LEU A 119 16.55 -23.73 5.69
N ILE A 120 17.74 -23.23 5.37
CA ILE A 120 18.95 -24.04 5.29
C ILE A 120 19.29 -24.63 6.66
N GLU A 121 19.22 -23.83 7.73
CA GLU A 121 19.50 -24.29 9.10
C GLU A 121 18.43 -25.27 9.63
N SER A 122 17.18 -25.20 9.16
CA SER A 122 16.13 -26.17 9.56
C SER A 122 16.24 -27.55 8.90
N LEU A 123 17.11 -27.71 7.90
CA LEU A 123 17.38 -28.96 7.18
C LEU A 123 18.62 -29.70 7.75
N GLY A 124 19.26 -29.15 8.79
CA GLY A 124 20.44 -29.71 9.46
C GLY A 124 20.13 -30.45 10.75
#